data_AF-A0A9D7KJ75-F1
#
_entry.id   AF-A0A9D7KJ75-F1
#
_cell.length_a   1.000
_cell.length_b   1.000
_cell.length_c   1.000
_cell.angle_alpha   90.00
_cell.angle_beta   90.00
_cell.angle_gamma   90.00
#
_symmetry.space_group_name_H-M   'P 1'
#
loop_
_entity.id
_entity.type
_entity.pdbx_description
1 polymer ?
#
loop_
_entity_poly.entity_id
_entity_poly.type
_entity_poly.pdbx_seq_one_letter_code
_entity_poly.pdbx_strand_id
1 'polypeptide(L)'
;MEYFYLLSDIHLSARQPDSAAAVIEKLVEKYPNDYNCLYRLAGIYEKSKPLSAIEIYKRILDEEPEDWNAYIRLADLYDKTGNKEASTQILEEFLEYNPSSLELREILINNYVEQKKYDLALQHLDGILMLFPDRIPTLEAKARIFVEKEDYLGASEPYIRLVKNPGVNLEFKLNLGGLYFEQAVKDSQYIRIVDTLFTAIEKDTVFGLHFIPGLTLF
;
A
#
# COMPACT_ATOMS: atom_id res chain seq x y z
N MET A 1 -0.34 -20.78 32.97
CA MET A 1 0.08 -19.95 31.83
C MET A 1 -0.09 -18.47 32.19
N GLU A 2 -1.26 -18.06 32.68
CA GLU A 2 -1.56 -16.66 33.05
C GLU A 2 -0.55 -15.99 33.99
N TYR A 3 -0.05 -16.70 35.02
CA TYR A 3 1.04 -16.22 35.89
C TYR A 3 2.29 -15.78 35.11
N PHE A 4 2.73 -16.58 34.13
CA PHE A 4 3.94 -16.30 33.35
C PHE A 4 3.72 -15.13 32.38
N TYR A 5 2.52 -14.99 31.81
CA TYR A 5 2.18 -13.83 30.98
C TYR A 5 2.20 -12.53 31.79
N LEU A 6 1.56 -12.52 32.96
CA LEU A 6 1.58 -11.33 33.83
C LEU A 6 2.99 -10.98 34.27
N LEU A 7 3.81 -11.97 34.63
CA LEU A 7 5.21 -11.73 35.01
C LEU A 7 6.05 -11.17 33.85
N SER A 8 5.86 -11.70 32.64
CA SER A 8 6.48 -11.15 31.42
C SER A 8 6.07 -9.69 31.20
N ASP A 9 4.78 -9.37 31.33
CA ASP A 9 4.24 -8.03 31.13
C ASP A 9 4.77 -7.03 32.18
N ILE A 10 4.97 -7.48 33.43
CA ILE A 10 5.67 -6.71 34.48
C ILE A 10 7.12 -6.40 34.07
N HIS A 11 7.86 -7.39 33.57
CA HIS A 11 9.24 -7.19 33.12
C HIS A 11 9.30 -6.23 31.92
N LEU A 12 8.38 -6.33 30.96
CA LEU A 12 8.29 -5.40 29.83
C LEU A 12 7.99 -3.97 30.31
N SER A 13 7.06 -3.82 31.26
CA SER A 13 6.75 -2.52 31.87
C SER A 13 7.95 -1.92 32.61
N ALA A 14 8.80 -2.77 33.19
CA ALA A 14 10.06 -2.40 33.82
C ALA A 14 11.22 -2.18 32.81
N ARG A 15 10.96 -2.23 31.50
CA ARG A 15 11.97 -2.15 30.42
C ARG A 15 13.06 -3.23 30.50
N GLN A 16 12.67 -4.43 30.92
CA GLN A 16 13.53 -5.61 31.02
C GLN A 16 13.11 -6.68 30.00
N PRO A 17 13.32 -6.46 28.68
CA PRO A 17 12.87 -7.38 27.65
C PRO A 17 13.53 -8.76 27.73
N ASP A 18 14.80 -8.84 28.17
CA ASP A 18 15.49 -10.13 28.31
C ASP A 18 14.88 -10.98 29.44
N SER A 19 14.53 -10.36 30.57
CA SER A 19 13.83 -11.04 31.67
C SER A 19 12.43 -11.48 31.24
N ALA A 20 11.72 -10.64 30.49
CA ALA A 20 10.41 -10.99 29.94
C ALA A 20 10.50 -12.20 29.00
N ALA A 21 11.46 -12.18 28.07
CA ALA A 21 11.71 -13.30 27.16
C ALA A 21 12.02 -14.60 27.92
N ALA A 22 12.91 -14.56 28.92
CA ALA A 22 13.28 -15.75 29.70
C ALA A 22 12.08 -16.39 30.45
N VAL A 23 11.08 -15.58 30.82
CA VAL A 23 9.84 -16.07 31.44
C VAL A 23 8.96 -16.78 30.41
N ILE A 24 8.83 -16.22 29.19
CA ILE A 24 8.03 -16.80 28.10
C ILE A 24 8.72 -18.01 27.46
N GLU A 25 10.05 -18.03 27.34
CA GLU A 25 10.83 -19.16 26.83
C GLU A 25 10.50 -20.45 27.58
N LYS A 26 10.36 -20.39 28.91
CA LYS A 26 9.93 -21.54 29.73
C LYS A 26 8.54 -22.05 29.38
N LEU A 27 7.63 -21.17 28.95
CA LEU A 27 6.32 -21.59 28.47
C LEU A 27 6.43 -22.23 27.10
N VAL A 28 7.24 -21.67 26.19
CA VAL A 28 7.48 -22.25 24.86
C VAL A 28 8.15 -23.62 24.96
N GLU A 29 9.09 -23.84 25.89
CA GLU A 29 9.67 -25.18 26.12
C GLU A 29 8.61 -26.22 26.51
N LYS A 30 7.62 -25.82 27.31
CA LYS A 30 6.54 -26.71 27.76
C LYS A 30 5.43 -26.88 26.72
N TYR A 31 5.18 -25.84 25.93
CA TYR A 31 4.12 -25.76 24.93
C TYR A 31 4.68 -25.18 23.63
N PRO A 32 5.48 -25.97 22.88
CA PRO A 32 6.27 -25.47 21.76
C PRO A 32 5.46 -24.92 20.60
N ASN A 33 4.20 -25.33 20.45
CA ASN A 33 3.31 -24.91 19.36
C ASN A 33 2.12 -24.08 19.87
N ASP A 34 2.15 -23.59 21.12
CA ASP A 34 1.10 -22.70 21.61
C ASP A 34 1.25 -21.31 20.98
N TYR A 35 0.27 -20.91 20.16
CA TYR A 35 0.24 -19.63 19.46
C TYR A 35 0.53 -18.45 20.39
N ASN A 36 -0.14 -18.38 21.55
CA ASN A 36 0.00 -17.24 22.47
C ASN A 36 1.42 -17.14 23.04
N CYS A 37 2.04 -18.28 23.35
CA CYS A 37 3.42 -18.33 23.82
C CYS A 37 4.39 -17.86 22.72
N LEU A 38 4.25 -18.39 21.50
CA LEU A 38 5.09 -18.05 20.37
C LEU A 38 4.94 -16.56 19.99
N TYR A 39 3.71 -16.08 19.82
CA TYR A 39 3.43 -14.72 19.38
C TYR A 39 3.96 -13.69 20.41
N ARG A 40 3.81 -13.96 21.70
CA ARG A 40 4.39 -13.10 22.75
C ARG A 40 5.90 -13.11 22.72
N LEU A 41 6.54 -14.28 22.58
CA LEU A 41 7.99 -14.36 22.51
C LEU A 41 8.55 -13.62 21.29
N ALA A 42 7.92 -13.81 20.12
CA ALA A 42 8.28 -13.10 18.90
C ALA A 42 8.19 -11.58 19.09
N GLY A 43 7.08 -11.09 19.64
CA GLY A 43 6.87 -9.67 19.93
C GLY A 43 7.94 -9.06 20.86
N ILE A 44 8.41 -9.82 21.85
CA ILE A 44 9.51 -9.39 22.74
C ILE A 44 10.83 -9.32 21.97
N TYR A 45 11.06 -10.27 21.06
CA TYR A 45 12.28 -10.39 20.27
C TYR A 45 12.39 -9.42 19.10
N GLU A 46 11.29 -8.83 18.60
CA GLU A 46 11.29 -7.98 17.40
C GLU A 46 12.40 -6.92 17.39
N LYS A 47 12.70 -6.32 18.55
CA LYS A 47 13.70 -5.25 18.67
C LYS A 47 15.11 -5.74 18.96
N SER A 48 15.26 -6.73 19.84
CA SER A 48 16.57 -7.17 20.34
C SER A 48 17.16 -8.33 19.55
N LYS A 49 16.30 -9.20 19.00
CA LYS A 49 16.66 -10.43 18.28
C LYS A 49 15.74 -10.59 17.06
N PRO A 50 15.76 -9.67 16.08
CA PRO A 50 14.81 -9.68 14.97
C PRO A 50 14.85 -10.97 14.15
N LEU A 51 16.03 -11.58 13.97
CA LEU A 51 16.17 -12.88 13.29
C LEU A 51 15.47 -14.01 14.05
N SER A 52 15.54 -14.02 15.39
CA SER A 52 14.79 -15.00 16.19
C SER A 52 13.29 -14.77 16.14
N ALA A 53 12.84 -13.51 16.12
CA ALA A 53 11.43 -13.18 15.94
C ALA A 53 10.88 -13.66 14.59
N ILE A 54 11.65 -13.46 13.50
CA ILE A 54 11.33 -13.97 12.16
C ILE A 54 11.08 -15.48 12.19
N GLU A 55 11.99 -16.26 12.79
CA GLU A 55 11.84 -17.72 12.85
C GLU A 55 10.64 -18.15 13.70
N ILE A 56 10.28 -17.40 14.74
CA ILE A 56 9.09 -17.69 15.54
C ILE A 56 7.81 -17.36 14.77
N TYR A 57 7.75 -16.23 14.05
CA TYR A 57 6.59 -15.89 13.23
C TYR A 57 6.38 -16.87 12.07
N LYS A 58 7.46 -17.38 11.46
CA LYS A 58 7.35 -18.47 10.48
C LYS A 58 6.74 -19.73 11.08
N ARG A 59 7.18 -20.13 12.27
CA ARG A 59 6.59 -21.27 12.98
C ARG A 59 5.11 -21.08 13.31
N ILE A 60 4.69 -19.85 13.58
CA ILE A 60 3.27 -19.52 13.75
C ILE A 60 2.53 -19.76 12.43
N LEU A 61 3.07 -19.29 11.31
CA LEU A 61 2.46 -19.48 9.99
C LEU A 61 2.48 -20.93 9.49
N ASP A 62 3.44 -21.75 9.94
CA ASP A 62 3.47 -23.18 9.64
C ASP A 62 2.26 -23.92 10.28
N GLU A 63 1.79 -23.46 11.44
CA GLU A 63 0.67 -24.06 12.17
C GLU A 63 -0.67 -23.35 11.86
N GLU A 64 -0.63 -22.03 11.65
CA GLU A 64 -1.77 -21.15 11.37
C GLU A 64 -1.51 -20.31 10.11
N PRO A 65 -1.65 -20.89 8.90
CA PRO A 65 -1.32 -20.21 7.63
C PRO A 65 -2.22 -19.04 7.26
N GLU A 66 -3.26 -18.74 8.04
CA GLU A 66 -4.17 -17.62 7.82
C GLU A 66 -3.97 -16.49 8.85
N ASP A 67 -2.97 -16.59 9.75
CA ASP A 67 -2.78 -15.60 10.81
C ASP A 67 -2.32 -14.25 10.27
N TRP A 68 -3.25 -13.30 10.27
CA TRP A 68 -3.01 -11.97 9.72
C TRP A 68 -1.92 -11.20 10.48
N ASN A 69 -1.84 -11.38 11.80
CA ASN A 69 -0.89 -10.64 12.60
C ASN A 69 0.54 -11.11 12.32
N ALA A 70 0.77 -12.42 12.23
CA ALA A 70 2.06 -13.02 11.96
C ALA A 70 2.61 -12.59 10.59
N TYR A 71 1.78 -12.57 9.54
CA TYR A 71 2.19 -12.06 8.22
C TYR A 71 2.64 -10.60 8.26
N ILE A 72 1.85 -9.71 8.88
CA ILE A 72 2.17 -8.29 8.96
C ILE A 72 3.45 -8.06 9.78
N ARG A 73 3.62 -8.77 10.90
CA ARG A 73 4.83 -8.68 11.73
C ARG A 73 6.06 -9.21 11.00
N LEU A 74 5.92 -10.31 10.27
CA LEU A 74 7.01 -10.91 9.52
C LEU A 74 7.48 -10.01 8.36
N ALA A 75 6.54 -9.43 7.60
CA ALA A 75 6.84 -8.46 6.54
C ALA A 75 7.56 -7.21 7.09
N ASP A 76 7.05 -6.61 8.17
CA ASP A 76 7.66 -5.45 8.82
C ASP A 76 9.07 -5.75 9.36
N LEU A 77 9.31 -6.94 9.93
CA LEU A 77 10.64 -7.37 10.35
C LEU A 77 11.59 -7.55 9.16
N TYR A 78 11.12 -8.08 8.04
CA TYR A 78 11.92 -8.18 6.83
C TYR A 78 12.30 -6.80 6.28
N ASP A 79 11.36 -5.86 6.23
CA ASP A 79 11.65 -4.48 5.81
C ASP A 79 12.66 -3.79 6.75
N LYS A 80 12.49 -3.92 8.06
CA LYS A 80 13.40 -3.35 9.08
C LYS A 80 14.80 -3.95 9.05
N THR A 81 14.92 -5.20 8.65
CA THR A 81 16.22 -5.89 8.51
C THR A 81 16.83 -5.69 7.11
N GLY A 82 16.18 -4.91 6.24
CA GLY A 82 16.67 -4.56 4.92
C GLY A 82 16.45 -5.64 3.86
N ASN A 83 15.66 -6.67 4.16
CA ASN A 83 15.36 -7.76 3.24
C ASN A 83 13.99 -7.54 2.57
N LYS A 84 13.93 -6.53 1.70
CA LYS A 84 12.68 -6.09 1.07
C LYS A 84 12.06 -7.19 0.19
N GLU A 85 12.88 -8.00 -0.47
CA GLU A 85 12.41 -9.10 -1.31
C GLU A 85 11.68 -10.16 -0.47
N ALA A 86 12.21 -10.51 0.71
CA ALA A 86 11.52 -11.43 1.61
C ALA A 86 10.22 -10.82 2.16
N SER A 87 10.18 -9.51 2.45
CA SER A 87 8.94 -8.82 2.81
C SER A 87 7.88 -8.96 1.72
N THR A 88 8.23 -8.71 0.45
CA THR A 88 7.32 -8.91 -0.68
C THR A 88 6.80 -10.33 -0.74
N GLN A 89 7.70 -11.32 -0.68
CA GLN A 89 7.32 -12.73 -0.82
C GLN A 89 6.31 -13.15 0.25
N ILE A 90 6.53 -12.75 1.50
CA ILE A 90 5.59 -13.04 2.60
C ILE A 90 4.23 -12.38 2.39
N LEU A 91 4.21 -11.15 1.88
CA LEU A 91 2.95 -10.46 1.55
C LEU A 91 2.23 -11.09 0.35
N GLU A 92 2.96 -11.65 -0.62
CA GLU A 92 2.39 -12.39 -1.75
C GLU A 92 1.76 -13.70 -1.28
N GLU A 93 2.49 -14.49 -0.49
CA GLU A 93 1.98 -15.71 0.16
C GLU A 93 0.71 -15.38 0.96
N PHE A 94 0.72 -14.27 1.68
CA PHE A 94 -0.45 -13.83 2.43
C PHE A 94 -1.66 -13.50 1.54
N LEU A 95 -1.41 -12.95 0.36
CA LEU A 95 -2.45 -12.60 -0.60
C LEU A 95 -3.10 -13.86 -1.21
N GLU A 96 -2.40 -14.99 -1.26
CA GLU A 96 -2.98 -16.27 -1.71
C GLU A 96 -4.12 -16.72 -0.80
N TYR A 97 -4.00 -16.51 0.52
CA TYR A 97 -5.05 -16.80 1.50
C TYR A 97 -6.16 -15.73 1.50
N ASN A 98 -5.82 -14.48 1.15
CA ASN A 98 -6.73 -13.34 1.19
C ASN A 98 -6.82 -12.61 -0.16
N PRO A 99 -7.22 -13.29 -1.26
CA PRO A 99 -7.06 -12.76 -2.62
C PRO A 99 -7.90 -11.52 -2.89
N SER A 100 -8.99 -11.32 -2.15
CA SER A 100 -9.86 -10.13 -2.28
C SER A 100 -9.45 -8.97 -1.36
N SER A 101 -8.41 -9.11 -0.53
CA SER A 101 -8.00 -8.05 0.39
C SER A 101 -7.41 -6.86 -0.37
N LEU A 102 -8.19 -5.78 -0.44
CA LEU A 102 -7.75 -4.53 -1.05
C LEU A 102 -6.58 -3.92 -0.28
N GLU A 103 -6.64 -3.96 1.05
CA GLU A 103 -5.59 -3.44 1.93
C GLU A 103 -4.26 -4.15 1.69
N LEU A 104 -4.25 -5.49 1.58
CA LEU A 104 -3.03 -6.24 1.30
C LEU A 104 -2.47 -5.94 -0.09
N ARG A 105 -3.34 -5.81 -1.09
CA ARG A 105 -2.93 -5.39 -2.44
C ARG A 105 -2.28 -4.02 -2.42
N GLU A 106 -2.80 -3.07 -1.65
CA GLU A 106 -2.22 -1.73 -1.51
C GLU A 106 -0.83 -1.77 -0.84
N ILE A 107 -0.65 -2.59 0.19
CA ILE A 107 0.66 -2.82 0.82
C ILE A 107 1.66 -3.39 -0.19
N LEU A 108 1.27 -4.43 -0.94
CA LEU A 108 2.10 -5.03 -1.99
C LEU A 108 2.46 -4.04 -3.10
N ILE A 109 1.51 -3.23 -3.57
CA ILE A 109 1.76 -2.19 -4.57
C ILE A 109 2.84 -1.22 -4.08
N ASN A 110 2.74 -0.74 -2.85
CA ASN A 110 3.74 0.18 -2.28
C ASN A 110 5.11 -0.49 -2.19
N ASN A 111 5.17 -1.74 -1.73
CA ASN A 111 6.40 -2.50 -1.62
C ASN A 111 7.06 -2.72 -3.00
N TYR A 112 6.26 -3.00 -4.04
CA TYR A 112 6.73 -3.08 -5.42
C TYR A 112 7.25 -1.76 -5.97
N VAL A 113 6.56 -0.64 -5.70
CA VAL A 113 6.98 0.69 -6.12
C VAL A 113 8.33 1.07 -5.48
N GLU A 114 8.49 0.82 -4.18
CA GLU A 114 9.76 1.08 -3.49
C GLU A 114 10.94 0.28 -4.06
N GLN A 115 10.67 -0.92 -4.56
CA GLN A 115 11.66 -1.78 -5.22
C GLN A 115 11.80 -1.49 -6.73
N LYS A 116 11.10 -0.48 -7.25
CA LYS A 116 11.03 -0.14 -8.69
C LYS A 116 10.54 -1.30 -9.57
N LYS A 117 9.84 -2.27 -8.99
CA LYS A 117 9.17 -3.38 -9.68
C LYS A 117 7.83 -2.91 -10.22
N TYR A 118 7.88 -1.88 -11.06
CA TYR A 118 6.70 -1.14 -11.49
C TYR A 118 5.67 -1.98 -12.25
N ASP A 119 6.12 -2.95 -13.05
CA ASP A 119 5.21 -3.76 -13.87
C ASP A 119 4.31 -4.65 -12.98
N LEU A 120 4.85 -5.18 -11.88
CA LEU A 120 4.07 -5.93 -10.89
C LEU A 120 3.09 -5.02 -10.13
N ALA A 121 3.53 -3.83 -9.72
CA ALA A 121 2.64 -2.84 -9.11
C ALA A 121 1.46 -2.47 -10.03
N LEU A 122 1.75 -2.25 -11.32
CA LEU A 122 0.73 -1.93 -12.33
C LEU A 122 -0.27 -3.09 -12.51
N GLN A 123 0.18 -4.34 -12.50
CA GLN A 123 -0.70 -5.51 -12.58
C GLN A 123 -1.70 -5.54 -11.40
N HIS A 124 -1.25 -5.26 -10.18
CA HIS A 124 -2.13 -5.20 -9.01
C HIS A 124 -3.11 -4.03 -9.10
N LEU A 125 -2.66 -2.85 -9.55
CA LEU A 125 -3.52 -1.68 -9.76
C LEU A 125 -4.59 -1.97 -10.82
N ASP A 126 -4.23 -2.63 -11.92
CA ASP A 126 -5.17 -3.04 -12.95
C ASP A 126 -6.22 -4.00 -12.41
N GLY A 127 -5.83 -4.96 -11.58
CA GLY A 127 -6.77 -5.84 -10.87
C GLY A 127 -7.76 -5.06 -9.99
N ILE A 128 -7.31 -4.01 -9.30
CA ILE A 128 -8.20 -3.14 -8.50
C ILE A 128 -9.15 -2.35 -9.42
N LEU A 129 -8.65 -1.80 -10.53
CA LEU A 129 -9.45 -1.03 -11.50
C LEU A 129 -10.46 -1.90 -12.25
N MET A 130 -10.24 -3.21 -12.38
CA MET A 130 -11.26 -4.13 -12.92
C MET A 130 -12.50 -4.19 -12.02
N LEU A 131 -12.32 -4.10 -10.70
CA LEU A 131 -13.42 -4.13 -9.72
C LEU A 131 -13.99 -2.75 -9.43
N PHE A 132 -13.12 -1.74 -9.40
CA PHE A 132 -13.46 -0.35 -9.10
C PHE A 132 -12.88 0.57 -10.18
N PRO A 133 -13.52 0.65 -11.36
CA PRO A 133 -12.98 1.35 -12.52
C PRO A 133 -12.50 2.76 -12.19
N ASP A 134 -13.33 3.61 -11.60
CA ASP A 134 -13.00 5.02 -11.42
C ASP A 134 -12.52 5.36 -10.00
N ARG A 135 -11.91 4.39 -9.29
CA ARG A 135 -11.33 4.62 -7.97
C ARG A 135 -10.15 5.57 -8.06
N ILE A 136 -10.38 6.82 -7.62
CA ILE A 136 -9.43 7.93 -7.70
C ILE A 136 -8.03 7.54 -7.15
N PRO A 137 -7.88 7.01 -5.92
CA PRO A 137 -6.54 6.66 -5.41
C PRO A 137 -5.77 5.66 -6.28
N THR A 138 -6.48 4.72 -6.91
CA THR A 138 -5.88 3.69 -7.76
C THR A 138 -5.45 4.26 -9.12
N LEU A 139 -6.28 5.11 -9.73
CA LEU A 139 -5.92 5.83 -10.95
C LEU A 139 -4.72 6.75 -10.73
N GLU A 140 -4.68 7.47 -9.60
CA GLU A 140 -3.56 8.35 -9.24
C GLU A 140 -2.26 7.56 -9.03
N ALA A 141 -2.32 6.43 -8.32
CA ALA A 141 -1.16 5.57 -8.12
C ALA A 141 -0.63 5.02 -9.45
N LYS A 142 -1.52 4.56 -10.34
CA LYS A 142 -1.16 4.07 -11.68
C LYS A 142 -0.48 5.15 -12.51
N ALA A 143 -1.06 6.34 -12.55
CA ALA A 143 -0.51 7.47 -13.30
C ALA A 143 0.85 7.93 -12.76
N ARG A 144 1.01 7.99 -11.43
CA ARG A 144 2.28 8.33 -10.77
C ARG A 144 3.39 7.34 -11.12
N ILE A 145 3.10 6.04 -11.15
CA ILE A 145 4.09 5.03 -11.58
C ILE A 145 4.54 5.27 -13.02
N PHE A 146 3.62 5.56 -13.93
CA PHE A 146 3.99 5.88 -15.31
C PHE A 146 4.85 7.15 -15.41
N VAL A 147 4.53 8.19 -14.64
CA VAL A 147 5.36 9.40 -14.56
C VAL A 147 6.76 9.11 -14.00
N GLU A 148 6.88 8.28 -12.97
CA GLU A 148 8.18 7.84 -12.43
C GLU A 148 9.00 7.05 -13.46
N LYS A 149 8.34 6.31 -14.36
CA LYS A 149 8.96 5.63 -15.50
C LYS A 149 9.27 6.58 -16.67
N GLU A 150 8.97 7.87 -16.56
CA GLU A 150 9.01 8.87 -17.64
C GLU A 150 8.10 8.54 -18.83
N ASP A 151 7.13 7.63 -18.64
CA ASP A 151 6.15 7.20 -19.64
C ASP A 151 4.88 8.06 -19.54
N TYR A 152 4.98 9.30 -20.01
CA TYR A 152 3.86 10.24 -20.01
C TYR A 152 2.70 9.81 -20.92
N LEU A 153 2.97 8.96 -21.93
CA LEU A 153 1.92 8.37 -22.75
C LEU A 153 1.11 7.35 -21.95
N GLY A 154 1.77 6.43 -21.26
CA GLY A 154 1.12 5.47 -20.36
C GLY A 154 0.31 6.14 -19.25
N ALA A 155 0.82 7.26 -18.70
CA ALA A 155 0.11 8.06 -17.71
C ALA A 155 -1.16 8.75 -18.23
N SER A 156 -1.33 8.90 -19.55
CA SER A 156 -2.39 9.74 -20.11
C SER A 156 -3.79 9.17 -19.88
N GLU A 157 -3.97 7.85 -20.00
CA GLU A 157 -5.25 7.19 -19.78
C GLU A 157 -5.80 7.39 -18.36
N PRO A 158 -5.05 7.08 -17.28
CA PRO A 158 -5.56 7.27 -15.93
C PRO A 158 -5.77 8.76 -15.60
N TYR A 159 -4.93 9.67 -16.08
CA TYR A 159 -5.11 11.11 -15.88
C TYR A 159 -6.33 11.66 -16.61
N ILE A 160 -6.60 11.23 -17.85
CA ILE A 160 -7.83 11.61 -18.57
C ILE A 160 -9.07 11.19 -17.79
N ARG A 161 -9.05 10.00 -17.16
CA ARG A 161 -10.17 9.52 -16.33
C ARG A 161 -10.31 10.33 -15.05
N LEU A 162 -9.21 10.68 -14.40
CA LEU A 162 -9.22 11.57 -13.23
C LEU A 162 -9.78 12.94 -13.56
N VAL A 163 -9.38 13.55 -14.69
CA VAL A 163 -9.90 14.86 -15.09
C VAL A 163 -11.40 14.83 -15.39
N LYS A 164 -11.92 13.73 -15.93
CA LYS A 164 -13.36 13.55 -16.17
C LYS A 164 -14.16 13.23 -14.90
N ASN A 165 -13.50 12.89 -13.80
CA ASN A 165 -14.18 12.53 -12.56
C ASN A 165 -14.65 13.81 -11.83
N PRO A 166 -15.95 13.95 -11.52
CA PRO A 166 -16.47 15.13 -10.81
C PRO A 166 -15.94 15.29 -9.38
N GLY A 167 -15.51 14.21 -8.74
CA GLY A 167 -14.95 14.22 -7.39
C GLY A 167 -13.51 14.74 -7.31
N VAL A 168 -12.84 14.91 -8.45
CA VAL A 168 -11.50 15.50 -8.53
C VAL A 168 -11.63 17.02 -8.63
N ASN A 169 -10.90 17.74 -7.77
CA ASN A 169 -10.98 19.18 -7.70
C ASN A 169 -10.35 19.87 -8.93
N LEU A 170 -10.79 21.09 -9.23
CA LEU A 170 -10.35 21.83 -10.42
C LEU A 170 -8.84 22.12 -10.43
N GLU A 171 -8.24 22.41 -9.27
CA GLU A 171 -6.81 22.69 -9.15
C GLU A 171 -5.96 21.51 -9.64
N PHE A 172 -6.27 20.30 -9.19
CA PHE A 172 -5.61 19.08 -9.63
C PHE A 172 -5.75 18.89 -11.14
N LYS A 173 -6.94 19.14 -11.70
CA LYS A 173 -7.17 19.03 -13.16
C LYS A 173 -6.34 20.04 -13.94
N LEU A 174 -6.26 21.29 -13.48
CA LEU A 174 -5.43 22.33 -14.10
C LEU A 174 -3.94 21.98 -14.04
N ASN A 175 -3.47 21.44 -12.91
CA ASN A 175 -2.08 20.98 -12.77
C ASN A 175 -1.74 19.88 -13.78
N LEU A 176 -2.65 18.93 -14.02
CA LEU A 176 -2.48 17.91 -15.06
C LEU A 176 -2.49 18.50 -16.47
N GLY A 177 -3.37 19.46 -16.75
CA GLY A 177 -3.37 20.20 -18.01
C GLY A 177 -2.03 20.90 -18.27
N GLY A 178 -1.48 21.56 -17.24
CA GLY A 178 -0.15 22.18 -17.28
C GLY A 178 0.98 21.17 -17.52
N LEU A 179 0.98 20.05 -16.80
CA LEU A 179 1.96 18.96 -16.98
C LEU A 179 2.01 18.49 -18.43
N TYR A 180 0.86 18.18 -19.04
CA TYR A 180 0.82 17.71 -20.43
C TYR A 180 1.08 18.83 -21.44
N PHE A 181 0.75 20.08 -21.13
CA PHE A 181 1.13 21.22 -21.96
C PHE A 181 2.65 21.34 -22.05
N GLU A 182 3.37 21.22 -20.94
CA GLU A 182 4.84 21.23 -20.93
C GLU A 182 5.42 20.07 -21.76
N GLN A 183 4.82 18.89 -21.71
CA GLN A 183 5.23 17.76 -22.56
C GLN A 183 4.92 18.03 -24.04
N ALA A 184 3.76 18.63 -24.36
CA ALA A 184 3.38 18.95 -25.74
C ALA A 184 4.28 20.01 -26.39
N VAL A 185 4.81 20.95 -25.60
CA VAL A 185 5.82 21.92 -26.05
C VAL A 185 7.11 21.21 -26.48
N LYS A 186 7.50 20.13 -25.78
CA LYS A 186 8.69 19.34 -26.10
C LYS A 186 8.44 18.35 -27.24
N ASP A 187 7.24 17.79 -27.30
CA ASP A 187 6.87 16.75 -28.23
C ASP A 187 5.39 16.83 -28.64
N SER A 188 5.17 17.05 -29.93
CA SER A 188 3.83 17.21 -30.52
C SER A 188 2.88 16.03 -30.31
N GLN A 189 3.38 14.82 -29.98
CA GLN A 189 2.51 13.67 -29.75
C GLN A 189 1.53 13.87 -28.58
N TYR A 190 1.85 14.75 -27.63
CA TYR A 190 1.00 15.05 -26.48
C TYR A 190 -0.10 16.09 -26.77
N ILE A 191 -0.10 16.76 -27.93
CA ILE A 191 -1.09 17.80 -28.27
C ILE A 191 -2.53 17.28 -28.15
N ARG A 192 -2.81 16.09 -28.68
CA ARG A 192 -4.15 15.49 -28.60
C ARG A 192 -4.57 15.18 -27.16
N ILE A 193 -3.62 14.83 -26.30
CA ILE A 193 -3.88 14.57 -24.88
C ILE A 193 -4.22 15.89 -24.19
N VAL A 194 -3.44 16.95 -24.44
CA VAL A 194 -3.70 18.31 -23.95
C VAL A 194 -5.11 18.78 -24.34
N ASP A 195 -5.49 18.67 -25.62
CA ASP A 195 -6.83 19.04 -26.09
C ASP A 195 -7.92 18.29 -25.33
N THR A 196 -7.72 16.99 -25.09
CA THR A 196 -8.67 16.15 -24.37
C THR A 196 -8.82 16.59 -22.91
N LEU A 197 -7.71 16.91 -22.24
CA LEU A 197 -7.71 17.36 -20.85
C LEU A 197 -8.41 18.72 -20.72
N PHE A 198 -8.04 19.70 -21.54
CA PHE A 198 -8.66 21.03 -21.48
C PHE A 198 -10.14 21.02 -21.87
N THR A 199 -10.54 20.19 -22.84
CA THR A 199 -11.97 20.00 -23.18
C THR A 199 -12.76 19.42 -22.00
N ALA A 200 -12.16 18.51 -21.22
CA ALA A 200 -12.81 17.96 -20.04
C ALA A 200 -12.90 19.00 -18.91
N ILE A 201 -11.85 19.80 -18.68
CA ILE A 201 -11.82 20.89 -17.70
C ILE A 201 -12.86 21.97 -18.04
N GLU A 202 -12.95 22.35 -19.32
CA GLU A 202 -13.91 23.36 -19.78
C GLU A 202 -15.36 22.95 -19.48
N LYS A 203 -15.69 21.66 -19.63
CA LYS A 203 -17.03 21.17 -19.27
C LYS A 203 -17.34 21.39 -17.80
N ASP A 204 -16.38 21.20 -16.91
CA ASP A 204 -16.60 21.42 -15.48
C ASP A 204 -16.79 22.91 -15.13
N THR A 205 -16.09 23.81 -15.83
CA THR A 205 -16.13 25.25 -15.55
C THR A 205 -17.29 25.97 -16.22
N VAL A 206 -17.65 25.59 -17.45
CA VAL A 206 -18.73 26.23 -18.23
C VAL A 206 -20.12 25.75 -17.77
N PHE A 207 -20.31 24.45 -17.52
CA PHE A 207 -21.61 23.95 -17.05
C PHE A 207 -21.84 24.19 -15.55
N GLY A 208 -20.78 24.36 -14.74
CA GLY A 208 -20.88 24.76 -13.33
C GLY A 208 -21.37 26.20 -13.13
N LEU A 209 -21.25 27.07 -14.15
CA LEU A 209 -21.68 28.47 -14.12
C LEU A 209 -23.12 28.68 -14.61
N HIS A 210 -23.79 27.66 -15.17
CA HIS A 210 -25.14 27.78 -15.70
C HIS A 210 -26.27 27.60 -14.67
N PHE A 211 -25.96 27.53 -13.37
CA PHE A 211 -26.97 27.64 -12.31
C PHE A 211 -26.90 29.00 -11.58
N ILE A 212 -26.81 30.09 -12.35
CA ILE A 212 -27.30 31.40 -11.90
C ILE A 212 -28.48 31.75 -12.81
N PRO A 213 -29.74 31.52 -12.40
CA PRO A 213 -30.88 31.96 -13.17
C PRO A 213 -30.89 33.50 -13.16
N GLY A 214 -30.59 34.13 -14.29
CA GLY A 214 -30.91 35.54 -14.50
C GLY A 214 -29.82 36.49 -14.99
N LEU A 215 -28.83 36.05 -15.77
CA LEU A 215 -27.98 37.00 -16.52
C LEU A 215 -27.90 36.65 -18.00
N THR A 216 -28.83 37.23 -18.76
CA THR A 216 -28.72 37.45 -20.20
C THR A 216 -27.66 38.52 -20.45
N LEU A 217 -26.62 38.20 -21.21
CA LEU A 217 -25.66 39.18 -21.72
C LEU A 217 -26.14 39.71 -23.09
N PHE A 218 -26.26 41.03 -23.18
CA PHE A 218 -26.24 41.81 -24.42
C PHE A 218 -24.80 41.97 -24.90
#